data_AF-A0A0C9SE45-F1
#
_entry.id   AF-A0A0C9SE45-F1
#
_cell.length_a   1.000
_cell.length_b   1.000
_cell.length_c   1.000
_cell.angle_alpha   90.00
_cell.angle_beta   90.00
_cell.angle_gamma   90.00
#
_symmetry.space_group_name_H-M   'P 1'
#
loop_
_entity.id
_entity.type
_entity.pdbx_description
1 polymer ?
#
loop_
_entity_poly.entity_id
_entity_poly.type
_entity_poly.pdbx_seq_one_letter_code
_entity_poly.pdbx_strand_id
1 'polypeptide(L)'
;YSVQLSCLIEKAKEQGLTMINLQEHYPECIYTVEFPAMHQRNNFSGFRRIIRRVEGKNYPLTCDAVTCPGVDLNVPESLPKKRRGRRSKHAVNSFGVPCTSEGASETKNLKTEGLAALDDIKLPNNSWTDCFSQDPPETQEFLAGHTADVTGTIPAEDCSICCQPLVSCSSYNGSGEVVCLSQCRHHFHYACLAALYESNPMACYLQCPVCKVIYGVKHGNQPPGIMSYQALPFSLAGHEGSGAIQITYHIPAGIQGPEHPHPGMPYSARGFPRHGYLPNTEQGRRALKLLVEAWNRRLIFTIGQSTTTGEQDTVTWNEIHHKTEFGTNHTGHGYPDPSYLENLFAELQAQGVTDESARDYTDA
;
A
#
# COMPACT_ATOMS: atom_id res chain seq x y z
N TYR A 1 9.61 -1.94 0.01
CA TYR A 1 11.02 -2.05 -0.44
C TYR A 1 11.15 -3.19 -1.47
N SER A 2 12.23 -3.20 -2.29
CA SER A 2 12.60 -4.38 -3.09
C SER A 2 13.02 -5.52 -2.15
N VAL A 3 13.05 -6.77 -2.62
CA VAL A 3 13.43 -7.91 -1.76
C VAL A 3 14.86 -7.76 -1.25
N GLN A 4 15.81 -7.35 -2.10
CA GLN A 4 17.21 -7.10 -1.69
C GLN A 4 17.30 -6.06 -0.58
N LEU A 5 16.55 -4.97 -0.69
CA LEU A 5 16.57 -3.90 0.28
C LEU A 5 15.86 -4.31 1.58
N SER A 6 14.81 -5.13 1.50
CA SER A 6 14.23 -5.80 2.68
C SER A 6 15.23 -6.73 3.37
N CYS A 7 15.96 -7.58 2.62
CA CYS A 7 16.99 -8.46 3.18
C CYS A 7 18.11 -7.67 3.86
N LEU A 8 18.56 -6.57 3.26
CA LEU A 8 19.56 -5.67 3.85
C LEU A 8 19.07 -5.11 5.19
N ILE A 9 17.83 -4.62 5.24
CA ILE A 9 17.21 -4.08 6.46
C ILE A 9 17.11 -5.14 7.54
N GLU A 10 16.64 -6.35 7.20
CA GLU A 10 16.52 -7.46 8.17
C GLU A 10 17.89 -7.90 8.68
N LYS A 11 18.89 -8.06 7.81
CA LYS A 11 20.25 -8.43 8.20
C LYS A 11 20.90 -7.39 9.14
N ALA A 12 20.73 -6.10 8.83
CA ALA A 12 21.22 -5.03 9.70
C ALA A 12 20.56 -5.07 11.08
N LYS A 13 19.26 -5.37 11.14
CA LYS A 13 18.54 -5.55 12.40
C LYS A 13 19.02 -6.78 13.17
N GLU A 14 19.23 -7.92 12.51
CA GLU A 14 19.73 -9.16 13.10
C GLU A 14 21.14 -9.00 13.68
N GLN A 15 21.98 -8.18 13.04
CA GLN A 15 23.29 -7.80 13.54
C GLN A 15 23.25 -6.78 14.70
N GLY A 16 22.06 -6.37 15.14
CA GLY A 16 21.87 -5.48 16.29
C GLY A 16 22.14 -4.01 16.00
N LEU A 17 22.18 -3.59 14.74
CA LEU A 17 22.32 -2.17 14.41
C LEU A 17 21.10 -1.39 14.95
N THR A 18 21.34 -0.16 15.41
CA THR A 18 20.26 0.73 15.87
C THR A 18 19.61 1.51 14.73
N MET A 19 20.32 1.64 13.60
CA MET A 19 19.84 2.28 12.39
C MET A 19 20.62 1.80 11.17
N ILE A 20 20.05 1.94 9.98
CA ILE A 20 20.72 1.73 8.69
C ILE A 20 20.38 2.88 7.74
N ASN A 21 21.40 3.47 7.12
CA ASN A 21 21.22 4.45 6.05
C ASN A 21 21.16 3.71 4.71
N LEU A 22 19.97 3.61 4.13
CA LEU A 22 19.76 2.83 2.90
C LEU A 22 20.44 3.47 1.69
N GLN A 23 20.65 4.78 1.75
CA GLN A 23 21.29 5.56 0.68
C GLN A 23 22.76 5.20 0.49
N GLU A 24 23.42 4.66 1.52
CA GLU A 24 24.82 4.20 1.44
C GLU A 24 24.97 2.92 0.61
N HIS A 25 23.90 2.14 0.49
CA HIS A 25 23.88 0.88 -0.26
C HIS A 25 23.16 1.02 -1.60
N TYR A 26 22.12 1.85 -1.63
CA TYR A 26 21.24 2.09 -2.77
C TYR A 26 21.03 3.60 -2.88
N PRO A 27 21.80 4.32 -3.71
CA PRO A 27 21.78 5.79 -3.80
C PRO A 27 20.39 6.40 -4.05
N GLU A 28 19.50 5.64 -4.69
CA GLU A 28 18.09 5.97 -4.93
C GLU A 28 17.21 5.87 -3.67
N CYS A 29 17.65 5.12 -2.66
CA CYS A 29 16.91 4.91 -1.43
C CYS A 29 17.28 5.99 -0.40
N ILE A 30 16.60 7.14 -0.50
CA ILE A 30 16.88 8.36 0.26
C ILE A 30 16.52 8.32 1.75
N TYR A 31 16.51 7.14 2.36
CA TYR A 31 15.94 6.92 3.69
C TYR A 31 16.93 6.29 4.66
N THR A 32 16.84 6.72 5.91
CA THR A 32 17.44 6.04 7.06
C THR A 32 16.35 5.32 7.84
N VAL A 33 16.55 4.05 8.17
CA VAL A 33 15.68 3.26 9.03
C VAL A 33 16.28 3.20 10.43
N GLU A 34 15.51 3.60 11.44
CA GLU A 34 15.88 3.56 12.86
C GLU A 34 15.09 2.43 13.54
N PHE A 35 15.77 1.36 13.95
CA PHE A 35 15.12 0.12 14.38
C PHE A 35 14.42 0.19 15.74
N PRO A 36 15.01 0.76 16.82
CA PRO A 36 14.38 0.75 18.14
C PRO A 36 13.05 1.51 18.17
N ALA A 37 12.96 2.57 17.37
CA ALA A 37 11.78 3.42 17.30
C ALA A 37 10.90 3.08 16.09
N MET A 38 11.34 2.15 15.24
CA MET A 38 10.72 1.82 13.97
C MET A 38 10.33 3.06 13.17
N HIS A 39 11.28 3.98 12.99
CA HIS A 39 11.08 5.19 12.19
C HIS A 39 11.84 5.07 10.88
N GLN A 40 11.23 5.56 9.80
CA GLN A 40 11.94 5.89 8.58
C GLN A 40 12.07 7.41 8.50
N ARG A 41 13.30 7.89 8.29
CA ARG A 41 13.62 9.29 8.10
C ARG A 41 14.05 9.53 6.67
N ASN A 42 13.44 10.52 6.01
CA ASN A 42 13.92 11.02 4.72
C ASN A 42 15.22 11.81 4.94
N ASN A 43 16.29 11.45 4.23
CA ASN A 43 17.62 12.04 4.40
C ASN A 43 17.72 13.50 3.92
N PHE A 44 16.81 13.95 3.03
CA PHE A 44 16.80 15.31 2.51
C PHE A 44 15.88 16.23 3.30
N SER A 45 14.62 15.82 3.51
CA SER A 45 13.63 16.67 4.18
C SER A 45 13.65 16.54 5.70
N GLY A 46 14.32 15.52 6.25
CA GLY A 46 14.28 15.20 7.67
C GLY A 46 12.92 14.68 8.16
N PHE A 47 11.91 14.56 7.27
CA PHE A 47 10.59 14.05 7.61
C PHE A 47 10.70 12.62 8.15
N ARG A 48 10.02 12.36 9.26
CA ARG A 48 10.01 11.05 9.93
C ARG A 48 8.61 10.48 9.88
N ARG A 49 8.51 9.22 9.46
CA ARG A 49 7.29 8.42 9.58
C ARG A 49 7.54 7.18 10.40
N ILE A 50 6.53 6.77 11.16
CA ILE A 50 6.52 5.47 11.81
C ILE A 50 6.39 4.42 10.69
N ILE A 51 7.25 3.43 10.72
CA ILE A 51 7.20 2.25 9.86
C ILE A 51 6.94 1.03 10.72
N ARG A 52 6.48 -0.04 10.10
CA ARG A 52 6.28 -1.32 10.76
C ARG A 52 6.86 -2.43 9.92
N ARG A 53 7.26 -3.51 10.59
CA ARG A 53 7.56 -4.75 9.90
C ARG A 53 6.23 -5.34 9.43
N VAL A 54 6.14 -5.70 8.16
CA VAL A 54 4.99 -6.44 7.65
C VAL A 54 5.20 -7.89 8.05
N GLU A 55 4.31 -8.45 8.86
CA GLU A 55 4.32 -9.88 9.19
C GLU A 55 3.77 -10.65 7.99
N GLY A 56 4.68 -11.11 7.14
CA GLY A 56 4.41 -11.98 5.99
C GLY A 56 5.53 -13.00 5.83
N LYS A 57 5.34 -13.99 4.95
CA LYS A 57 6.36 -14.99 4.62
C LYS A 57 7.62 -14.29 4.08
N ASN A 58 8.68 -14.24 4.89
CA ASN A 58 9.95 -13.62 4.53
C ASN A 58 10.62 -14.43 3.41
N TYR A 59 11.08 -13.73 2.36
CA TYR A 59 11.92 -14.30 1.32
C TYR A 59 13.38 -13.94 1.56
N PRO A 60 14.33 -14.88 1.39
CA PRO A 60 14.09 -16.29 1.10
C PRO A 60 13.57 -17.09 2.31
N LEU A 61 12.72 -18.08 2.03
CA LEU A 61 12.11 -18.98 3.02
C LEU A 61 13.09 -20.02 3.58
N THR A 62 14.28 -20.13 3.00
CA THR A 62 15.37 -21.00 3.45
C THR A 62 16.51 -20.13 4.00
N CYS A 63 16.76 -20.21 5.31
CA CYS A 63 17.82 -19.45 5.99
C CYS A 63 19.24 -19.81 5.53
N ASP A 64 19.46 -21.01 4.99
CA ASP A 64 20.80 -21.60 4.95
C ASP A 64 21.68 -21.13 3.77
N ALA A 65 21.28 -20.09 3.02
CA ALA A 65 22.02 -19.64 1.83
C ALA A 65 22.08 -18.11 1.63
N VAL A 66 21.80 -17.28 2.62
CA VAL A 66 21.95 -15.81 2.47
C VAL A 66 23.33 -15.34 2.91
N THR A 67 24.37 -15.69 2.16
CA THR A 67 25.57 -14.87 2.17
C THR A 67 25.34 -13.72 1.19
N CYS A 68 24.89 -12.55 1.65
CA CYS A 68 24.98 -11.33 0.84
C CYS A 68 26.46 -11.14 0.47
N PRO A 69 26.88 -11.29 -0.78
CA PRO A 69 28.28 -11.05 -1.14
C PRO A 69 28.50 -9.53 -1.15
N GLY A 70 29.42 -9.04 -0.32
CA GLY A 70 30.03 -7.72 -0.56
C GLY A 70 29.56 -6.51 0.26
N VAL A 71 28.79 -6.67 1.35
CA VAL A 71 28.54 -5.55 2.28
C VAL A 71 29.21 -5.82 3.62
N ASP A 72 30.41 -5.25 3.77
CA ASP A 72 31.17 -5.25 5.03
C ASP A 72 30.56 -4.17 5.95
N LEU A 73 29.72 -4.59 6.91
CA LEU A 73 28.96 -3.70 7.80
C LEU A 73 29.78 -3.17 9.00
N ASN A 74 31.11 -3.23 8.91
CA ASN A 74 31.99 -2.77 9.97
C ASN A 74 32.12 -1.23 9.99
N VAL A 75 31.42 -0.57 10.92
CA VAL A 75 31.65 0.84 11.28
C VAL A 75 31.99 0.96 12.78
N PRO A 76 32.96 1.80 13.20
CA PRO A 76 33.50 1.80 14.56
C PRO A 76 32.50 2.34 15.59
N GLU A 77 32.43 1.63 16.71
CA GLU A 77 31.58 1.92 17.86
C GLU A 77 32.04 3.19 18.60
N SER A 78 31.31 4.31 18.47
CA SER A 78 31.48 5.47 19.35
C SER A 78 30.24 5.67 20.23
N LEU A 79 30.31 5.17 21.46
CA LEU A 79 29.28 5.33 22.51
C LEU A 79 29.19 6.79 23.01
N PRO A 80 28.01 7.44 23.00
CA PRO A 80 27.79 8.65 23.77
C PRO A 80 27.39 8.34 25.22
N LYS A 81 28.07 9.03 26.15
CA LYS A 81 27.92 8.94 27.61
C LYS A 81 26.52 9.36 28.09
N LYS A 82 25.91 8.52 28.94
CA LYS A 82 24.71 8.82 29.74
C LYS A 82 24.88 10.10 30.56
N ARG A 83 23.97 11.08 30.41
CA ARG A 83 23.74 12.13 31.41
C ARG A 83 22.39 11.90 32.11
N ARG A 84 22.48 11.83 33.44
CA ARG A 84 21.39 11.63 34.40
C ARG A 84 20.37 12.77 34.34
N GLY A 85 19.10 12.41 34.50
CA GLY A 85 17.96 13.31 34.51
C GLY A 85 17.89 14.25 35.71
N ARG A 86 17.08 15.29 35.55
CA ARG A 86 16.63 16.19 36.62
C ARG A 86 15.12 16.34 36.52
N ARG A 87 14.43 15.88 37.57
CA ARG A 87 13.00 16.10 37.82
C ARG A 87 12.73 17.61 37.99
N SER A 88 11.63 18.08 37.42
CA SER A 88 10.94 19.27 37.92
C SER A 88 9.45 18.95 38.09
N LYS A 89 8.93 19.30 39.27
CA LYS A 89 7.53 19.24 39.70
C LYS A 89 6.90 20.60 39.38
N HIS A 90 5.67 20.64 38.87
CA HIS A 90 4.61 21.64 39.16
C HIS A 90 3.31 21.07 38.55
N ALA A 91 2.33 20.65 39.37
CA ALA A 91 1.29 21.43 40.03
C ALA A 91 0.12 21.75 39.08
N VAL A 92 -1.00 21.08 39.37
CA VAL A 92 -2.31 21.17 38.74
C VAL A 92 -2.96 22.50 39.13
N ASN A 93 -3.63 23.18 38.19
CA ASN A 93 -4.86 23.89 38.54
C ASN A 93 -5.82 24.00 37.35
N SER A 94 -7.06 23.74 37.69
CA SER A 94 -8.31 23.74 36.93
C SER A 94 -8.80 25.13 36.53
N PHE A 95 -9.45 25.26 35.39
CA PHE A 95 -10.69 26.05 35.21
C PHE A 95 -11.45 25.52 33.99
N GLY A 96 -12.68 25.07 34.22
CA GLY A 96 -13.66 24.82 33.16
C GLY A 96 -14.66 25.96 33.10
N VAL A 97 -15.17 26.27 31.91
CA VAL A 97 -16.48 26.89 31.67
C VAL A 97 -16.99 26.40 30.29
N PRO A 98 -18.25 25.94 30.17
CA PRO A 98 -18.88 25.51 28.92
C PRO A 98 -19.63 26.67 28.25
N CYS A 99 -19.92 26.59 26.95
CA CYS A 99 -21.05 27.31 26.36
C CYS A 99 -21.52 26.72 25.03
N THR A 100 -22.79 26.32 25.03
CA THR A 100 -23.70 26.06 23.92
C THR A 100 -24.14 27.37 23.25
N SER A 101 -24.45 27.36 21.95
CA SER A 101 -25.76 27.78 21.42
C SER A 101 -25.82 27.78 19.89
N GLU A 102 -27.01 27.40 19.43
CA GLU A 102 -27.53 27.39 18.07
C GLU A 102 -27.70 28.82 17.50
N GLY A 103 -27.73 28.92 16.17
CA GLY A 103 -28.15 30.13 15.46
C GLY A 103 -28.29 29.86 13.97
N ALA A 104 -29.53 29.72 13.52
CA ALA A 104 -29.93 29.43 12.15
C ALA A 104 -30.07 30.68 11.27
N SER A 105 -30.11 30.41 9.95
CA SER A 105 -30.73 31.18 8.86
C SER A 105 -29.87 32.18 8.10
N GLU A 106 -29.62 31.89 6.81
CA GLU A 106 -30.26 32.62 5.71
C GLU A 106 -30.03 31.91 4.37
N THR A 107 -31.11 31.39 3.78
CA THR A 107 -31.17 30.80 2.45
C THR A 107 -31.16 31.90 1.38
N LYS A 108 -30.11 31.95 0.56
CA LYS A 108 -30.14 32.64 -0.74
C LYS A 108 -30.15 31.60 -1.85
N ASN A 109 -31.26 31.60 -2.60
CA ASN A 109 -31.48 30.83 -3.81
C ASN A 109 -30.32 31.05 -4.80
N LEU A 110 -29.45 30.04 -4.94
CA LEU A 110 -28.55 29.92 -6.06
C LEU A 110 -29.10 28.84 -6.98
N LYS A 111 -29.38 29.24 -8.22
CA LYS A 111 -29.93 28.41 -9.30
C LYS A 111 -29.19 27.06 -9.36
N THR A 112 -29.92 25.98 -9.13
CA THR A 112 -29.46 24.60 -9.28
C THR A 112 -29.45 24.26 -10.76
N GLU A 113 -28.38 24.65 -11.46
CA GLU A 113 -28.05 24.03 -12.73
C GLU A 113 -27.39 22.67 -12.44
N GLY A 114 -28.19 21.61 -12.57
CA GLY A 114 -27.78 20.25 -12.95
C GLY A 114 -26.64 19.58 -12.18
N LEU A 115 -27.00 18.84 -11.13
CA LEU A 115 -26.21 17.75 -10.51
C LEU A 115 -26.01 16.52 -11.44
N ALA A 116 -25.99 16.70 -12.77
CA ALA A 116 -26.00 15.63 -13.78
C ALA A 116 -24.59 15.16 -14.23
N ALA A 117 -23.56 15.35 -13.40
CA ALA A 117 -22.15 15.25 -13.83
C ALA A 117 -21.44 13.92 -13.52
N LEU A 118 -22.14 12.91 -12.98
CA LEU A 118 -21.53 11.61 -12.61
C LEU A 118 -22.23 10.39 -13.24
N ASP A 119 -23.23 10.61 -14.10
CA ASP A 119 -24.05 9.53 -14.67
C ASP A 119 -23.27 8.59 -15.60
N ASP A 120 -22.09 9.00 -16.07
CA ASP A 120 -21.19 8.21 -16.92
C ASP A 120 -20.21 7.33 -16.11
N ILE A 121 -20.31 7.33 -14.79
CA ILE A 121 -19.47 6.54 -13.89
C ILE A 121 -20.27 5.32 -13.42
N LYS A 122 -19.67 4.13 -13.56
CA LYS A 122 -20.28 2.88 -13.10
C LYS A 122 -20.52 2.93 -11.58
N LEU A 123 -21.63 2.32 -11.15
CA LEU A 123 -21.86 2.13 -9.72
C LEU A 123 -20.86 1.10 -9.15
N PRO A 124 -20.36 1.29 -7.92
CA PRO A 124 -19.50 0.32 -7.26
C PRO A 124 -20.24 -1.01 -7.08
N ASN A 125 -19.53 -2.13 -7.27
CA ASN A 125 -20.10 -3.42 -6.93
C ASN A 125 -20.14 -3.58 -5.41
N ASN A 126 -21.35 -3.65 -4.87
CA ASN A 126 -21.61 -3.83 -3.44
C ASN A 126 -22.33 -5.16 -3.15
N SER A 127 -22.37 -6.11 -4.10
CA SER A 127 -23.13 -7.37 -3.91
C SER A 127 -22.43 -8.38 -2.99
N TRP A 128 -21.12 -8.24 -2.77
CA TRP A 128 -20.29 -9.05 -1.84
C TRP A 128 -20.63 -10.54 -1.77
N THR A 129 -21.01 -11.12 -2.90
CA THR A 129 -21.21 -12.56 -3.00
C THR A 129 -19.86 -13.24 -2.88
N ASP A 130 -19.75 -14.12 -1.89
CA ASP A 130 -18.53 -14.79 -1.45
C ASP A 130 -17.62 -15.25 -2.60
N CYS A 131 -16.34 -14.92 -2.42
CA CYS A 131 -15.17 -15.45 -3.10
C CYS A 131 -15.16 -15.28 -4.63
N PHE A 132 -14.06 -14.76 -5.16
CA PHE A 132 -13.71 -15.08 -6.55
C PHE A 132 -13.67 -16.61 -6.64
N SER A 133 -14.69 -17.18 -7.29
CA SER A 133 -14.84 -18.62 -7.49
C SER A 133 -13.93 -19.16 -8.58
N GLN A 134 -12.98 -18.34 -9.04
CA GLN A 134 -11.90 -18.80 -9.87
C GLN A 134 -10.82 -19.31 -8.94
N ASP A 135 -10.71 -20.64 -8.89
CA ASP A 135 -9.52 -21.28 -8.36
C ASP A 135 -8.31 -20.65 -9.08
N PRO A 136 -7.31 -20.16 -8.34
CA PRO A 136 -6.14 -19.56 -8.96
C PRO A 136 -5.48 -20.58 -9.89
N PRO A 137 -4.98 -20.14 -11.05
CA PRO A 137 -4.36 -21.05 -12.00
C PRO A 137 -3.18 -21.75 -11.34
N GLU A 138 -2.96 -23.01 -11.71
CA GLU A 138 -1.83 -23.80 -11.22
C GLU A 138 -0.52 -23.05 -11.50
N THR A 139 0.45 -23.14 -10.58
CA THR A 139 1.72 -22.40 -10.65
C THR A 139 2.38 -22.53 -12.02
N GLN A 140 2.41 -23.75 -12.58
CA GLN A 140 3.05 -24.01 -13.86
C GLN A 140 2.32 -23.32 -15.02
N GLU A 141 0.99 -23.34 -15.03
CA GLU A 141 0.18 -22.66 -16.05
C GLU A 141 0.35 -21.13 -15.95
N PHE A 142 0.25 -20.59 -14.74
CA PHE A 142 0.41 -19.16 -14.51
C PHE A 142 1.80 -18.68 -14.94
N LEU A 143 2.86 -19.37 -14.52
CA LEU A 143 4.22 -18.98 -14.88
C LEU A 143 4.47 -19.14 -16.38
N ALA A 144 4.01 -20.22 -17.02
CA ALA A 144 4.16 -20.40 -18.46
C ALA A 144 3.56 -19.24 -19.28
N GLY A 145 2.47 -18.62 -18.82
CA GLY A 145 1.87 -17.45 -19.48
C GLY A 145 2.63 -16.13 -19.25
N HIS A 146 3.51 -16.07 -18.26
CA HIS A 146 4.13 -14.83 -17.78
C HIS A 146 5.67 -14.85 -17.75
N THR A 147 6.28 -15.99 -18.04
CA THR A 147 7.73 -16.17 -18.13
C THR A 147 8.16 -16.60 -19.52
N ALA A 148 9.43 -16.38 -19.84
CA ALA A 148 10.09 -16.92 -21.01
C ALA A 148 11.44 -17.51 -20.62
N ASP A 149 11.82 -18.60 -21.28
CA ASP A 149 13.12 -19.23 -21.11
C ASP A 149 14.24 -18.28 -21.52
N VAL A 150 15.35 -18.33 -20.79
CA VAL A 150 16.54 -17.54 -21.14
C VAL A 150 17.30 -18.24 -22.25
N THR A 151 17.11 -17.80 -23.49
CA THR A 151 17.89 -18.28 -24.65
C THR A 151 19.21 -17.53 -24.73
N GLY A 152 20.30 -18.12 -24.24
CA GLY A 152 21.65 -17.54 -24.32
C GLY A 152 22.43 -17.65 -23.00
N THR A 153 23.41 -16.78 -22.82
CA THR A 153 24.17 -16.69 -21.55
C THR A 153 23.29 -16.16 -20.43
N ILE A 154 23.18 -16.94 -19.36
CA ILE A 154 22.54 -16.51 -18.11
C ILE A 154 23.29 -15.28 -17.56
N PRO A 155 22.60 -14.20 -17.18
CA PRO A 155 23.23 -13.03 -16.61
C PRO A 155 24.04 -13.37 -15.34
N ALA A 156 25.21 -12.75 -15.21
CA ALA A 156 26.06 -12.86 -14.02
C ALA A 156 25.55 -11.94 -12.89
N GLU A 157 24.28 -12.09 -12.54
CA GLU A 157 23.61 -11.38 -11.44
C GLU A 157 23.01 -12.38 -10.43
N ASP A 158 22.69 -11.90 -9.23
CA ASP A 158 22.06 -12.71 -8.20
C ASP A 158 20.54 -12.69 -8.35
N CYS A 159 19.91 -13.86 -8.16
CA CYS A 159 18.47 -13.96 -8.06
C CYS A 159 17.98 -13.17 -6.84
N SER A 160 17.11 -12.17 -7.05
CA SER A 160 16.65 -11.30 -5.96
C SER A 160 15.71 -11.99 -4.95
N ILE A 161 15.40 -13.28 -5.14
CA ILE A 161 14.50 -14.05 -4.28
C ILE A 161 15.30 -14.94 -3.32
N CYS A 162 16.22 -15.75 -3.84
CA CYS A 162 17.08 -16.64 -3.03
C CYS A 162 18.46 -16.06 -2.71
N CYS A 163 18.82 -14.92 -3.31
CA CYS A 163 20.13 -14.28 -3.19
C CYS A 163 21.31 -15.17 -3.63
N GLN A 164 21.05 -16.15 -4.49
CA GLN A 164 22.08 -16.98 -5.13
C GLN A 164 22.35 -16.48 -6.56
N PRO A 165 23.58 -16.64 -7.09
CA PRO A 165 23.87 -16.35 -8.49
C PRO A 165 22.90 -17.10 -9.40
N LEU A 166 22.38 -16.44 -10.45
CA LEU A 166 21.48 -17.09 -11.40
C LEU A 166 22.14 -18.27 -12.13
N VAL A 167 23.45 -18.22 -12.30
CA VAL A 167 24.26 -19.31 -12.86
C VAL A 167 24.36 -20.54 -11.94
N SER A 168 24.01 -20.39 -10.66
CA SER A 168 23.99 -21.46 -9.66
C SER A 168 22.58 -22.03 -9.48
N CYS A 169 22.46 -23.12 -8.73
CA CYS A 169 21.17 -23.70 -8.38
C CYS A 169 20.37 -22.84 -7.39
N SER A 170 19.05 -22.88 -7.50
CA SER A 170 18.11 -22.29 -6.53
C SER A 170 18.20 -22.96 -5.17
N SER A 171 18.16 -22.18 -4.09
CA SER A 171 18.06 -22.68 -2.72
C SER A 171 16.72 -23.36 -2.41
N TYR A 172 15.69 -23.19 -3.24
CA TYR A 172 14.36 -23.74 -3.00
C TYR A 172 14.23 -25.22 -3.36
N ASN A 173 14.86 -25.65 -4.46
CA ASN A 173 14.76 -27.03 -4.93
C ASN A 173 16.04 -27.57 -5.59
N GLY A 174 17.13 -26.81 -5.61
CA GLY A 174 18.39 -27.21 -6.26
C GLY A 174 18.37 -27.17 -7.79
N SER A 175 17.29 -26.70 -8.43
CA SER A 175 17.23 -26.53 -9.90
C SER A 175 18.04 -25.32 -10.35
N GLY A 176 18.74 -25.46 -11.47
CA GLY A 176 19.44 -24.36 -12.17
C GLY A 176 18.62 -23.70 -13.28
N GLU A 177 17.33 -24.01 -13.38
CA GLU A 177 16.45 -23.42 -14.39
C GLU A 177 16.20 -21.93 -14.10
N VAL A 178 16.53 -21.09 -15.09
CA VAL A 178 16.37 -19.63 -15.03
C VAL A 178 15.37 -19.18 -16.09
N VAL A 179 14.45 -18.32 -15.67
CA VAL A 179 13.45 -17.71 -16.53
C VAL A 179 13.49 -16.19 -16.40
N CYS A 180 12.94 -15.50 -17.40
CA CYS A 180 12.72 -14.06 -17.35
C CYS A 180 11.22 -13.75 -17.35
N LEU A 181 10.81 -12.74 -16.59
CA LEU A 181 9.42 -12.27 -16.64
C LEU A 181 9.14 -11.51 -17.95
N SER A 182 8.02 -11.81 -18.61
CA SER A 182 7.78 -11.45 -20.01
C SER A 182 7.71 -9.93 -20.28
N GLN A 183 7.18 -9.14 -19.34
CA GLN A 183 7.00 -7.70 -19.50
C GLN A 183 8.24 -6.91 -19.07
N CYS A 184 8.75 -7.18 -17.87
CA CYS A 184 9.81 -6.39 -17.24
C CYS A 184 11.22 -6.97 -17.42
N ARG A 185 11.34 -8.18 -17.97
CA ARG A 185 12.60 -8.86 -18.31
C ARG A 185 13.57 -9.08 -17.13
N HIS A 186 13.09 -9.02 -15.88
CA HIS A 186 13.89 -9.42 -14.72
C HIS A 186 14.02 -10.95 -14.66
N HIS A 187 15.21 -11.44 -14.29
CA HIS A 187 15.55 -12.86 -14.26
C HIS A 187 15.47 -13.46 -12.87
N PHE A 188 15.02 -14.71 -12.80
CA PHE A 188 14.91 -15.48 -11.56
C PHE A 188 15.10 -16.96 -11.85
N HIS A 189 15.50 -17.73 -10.84
CA HIS A 189 15.27 -19.17 -10.91
C HIS A 189 13.77 -19.46 -10.98
N TYR A 190 13.36 -20.40 -11.85
CA TYR A 190 11.96 -20.79 -11.97
C TYR A 190 11.38 -21.22 -10.62
N ALA A 191 12.13 -22.05 -9.88
CA ALA A 191 11.76 -22.52 -8.55
C ALA A 191 11.51 -21.38 -7.53
N CYS A 192 12.29 -20.30 -7.63
CA CYS A 192 12.14 -19.14 -6.76
C CYS A 192 10.84 -18.38 -7.08
N LEU A 193 10.48 -18.23 -8.36
CA LEU A 193 9.22 -17.61 -8.77
C LEU A 193 8.02 -18.47 -8.43
N ALA A 194 8.12 -19.79 -8.62
CA ALA A 194 7.07 -20.75 -8.25
C ALA A 194 6.79 -20.65 -6.75
N ALA A 195 7.82 -20.74 -5.91
CA ALA A 195 7.68 -20.57 -4.48
C ALA A 195 7.08 -19.21 -4.11
N LEU A 196 7.48 -18.11 -4.80
CA LEU A 196 6.93 -16.77 -4.58
C LEU A 196 5.43 -16.71 -4.86
N TYR A 197 4.99 -17.24 -5.99
CA TYR A 197 3.57 -17.31 -6.36
C TYR A 197 2.77 -18.13 -5.34
N GLU A 198 3.26 -19.32 -4.99
CA GLU A 198 2.61 -20.26 -4.05
C GLU A 198 2.54 -19.75 -2.61
N SER A 199 3.35 -18.73 -2.26
CA SER A 199 3.28 -18.14 -0.92
C SER A 199 1.96 -17.44 -0.62
N ASN A 200 1.29 -16.97 -1.67
CA ASN A 200 -0.03 -16.39 -1.62
C ASN A 200 -0.98 -17.23 -2.50
N PRO A 201 -1.40 -18.41 -2.01
CA PRO A 201 -2.12 -19.39 -2.83
C PRO A 201 -3.51 -18.90 -3.28
N MET A 202 -4.02 -17.80 -2.72
CA MET A 202 -5.28 -17.17 -3.13
C MET A 202 -5.07 -16.05 -4.15
N ALA A 203 -3.83 -15.68 -4.47
CA ALA A 203 -3.54 -14.63 -5.43
C ALA A 203 -3.55 -15.18 -6.85
N CYS A 204 -4.40 -14.61 -7.70
CA CYS A 204 -4.37 -14.79 -9.15
C CYS A 204 -3.37 -13.84 -9.84
N TYR A 205 -2.33 -13.40 -9.12
CA TYR A 205 -1.36 -12.44 -9.61
C TYR A 205 0.02 -12.67 -9.00
N LEU A 206 1.04 -12.21 -9.73
CA LEU A 206 2.42 -12.18 -9.27
C LEU A 206 2.95 -10.75 -9.40
N GLN A 207 3.58 -10.25 -8.34
CA GLN A 207 4.27 -8.97 -8.38
C GLN A 207 5.78 -9.20 -8.48
N CYS A 208 6.42 -8.63 -9.51
CA CYS A 208 7.86 -8.71 -9.67
C CYS A 208 8.56 -8.14 -8.42
N PRO A 209 9.42 -8.91 -7.73
CA PRO A 209 10.05 -8.47 -6.48
C PRO A 209 11.01 -7.29 -6.66
N VAL A 210 11.53 -7.09 -7.89
CA VAL A 210 12.46 -6.03 -8.27
C VAL A 210 11.72 -4.74 -8.61
N CYS A 211 10.93 -4.74 -9.69
CA CYS A 211 10.31 -3.52 -10.24
C CYS A 211 8.83 -3.35 -9.91
N LYS A 212 8.21 -4.29 -9.19
CA LYS A 212 6.80 -4.24 -8.76
C LYS A 212 5.74 -4.29 -9.87
N VAL A 213 6.14 -4.52 -11.12
CA VAL A 213 5.21 -4.86 -12.22
C VAL A 213 4.34 -6.05 -11.81
N ILE A 214 3.03 -5.94 -12.08
CA ILE A 214 2.02 -6.93 -11.73
C ILE A 214 1.71 -7.77 -12.98
N TYR A 215 1.75 -9.08 -12.81
CA TYR A 215 1.35 -10.09 -13.78
C TYR A 215 0.03 -10.70 -13.29
N GLY A 216 -0.98 -10.80 -14.15
CA GLY A 216 -2.36 -11.09 -13.74
C GLY A 216 -3.10 -9.87 -13.16
N VAL A 217 -4.24 -10.10 -12.51
CA VAL A 217 -5.08 -9.03 -11.93
C VAL A 217 -4.94 -9.03 -10.41
N LYS A 218 -4.36 -7.95 -9.88
CA LYS A 218 -4.20 -7.79 -8.44
C LYS A 218 -5.54 -7.55 -7.76
N HIS A 219 -5.83 -8.41 -6.79
CA HIS A 219 -6.95 -8.27 -5.87
C HIS A 219 -6.42 -8.14 -4.44
N GLY A 220 -7.13 -7.37 -3.62
CA GLY A 220 -6.82 -7.23 -2.20
C GLY A 220 -7.74 -8.06 -1.31
N ASN A 221 -7.64 -7.82 -0.01
CA ASN A 221 -8.43 -8.47 1.04
C ASN A 221 -9.31 -7.46 1.78
N GLN A 222 -9.85 -6.46 1.09
CA GLN A 222 -10.85 -5.56 1.67
C GLN A 222 -12.07 -6.36 2.15
N PRO A 223 -12.52 -6.21 3.41
CA PRO A 223 -13.73 -6.88 3.88
C PRO A 223 -15.01 -6.28 3.26
N PRO A 224 -16.15 -7.01 3.33
CA PRO A 224 -17.42 -6.53 2.79
C PRO A 224 -17.86 -5.16 3.32
N GLY A 225 -18.52 -4.38 2.46
CA GLY A 225 -18.94 -3.01 2.81
C GLY A 225 -19.78 -2.33 1.72
N ILE A 226 -19.85 -1.01 1.73
CA ILE A 226 -20.58 -0.24 0.72
C ILE A 226 -19.72 0.94 0.32
N MET A 227 -19.54 1.13 -0.99
CA MET A 227 -19.06 2.37 -1.58
C MET A 227 -20.23 3.07 -2.26
N SER A 228 -20.31 4.39 -2.07
CA SER A 228 -21.23 5.28 -2.77
C SER A 228 -20.54 6.62 -3.04
N TYR A 229 -21.04 7.41 -3.97
CA TYR A 229 -20.53 8.74 -4.25
C TYR A 229 -21.64 9.69 -4.65
N GLN A 230 -21.41 10.99 -4.45
CA GLN A 230 -22.33 12.05 -4.84
C GLN A 230 -21.55 13.32 -5.23
N ALA A 231 -22.12 14.10 -6.15
CA ALA A 231 -21.61 15.44 -6.42
C ALA A 231 -22.10 16.42 -5.33
N LEU A 232 -21.23 17.33 -4.93
CA LEU A 232 -21.51 18.42 -4.01
C LEU A 232 -21.38 19.77 -4.74
N PRO A 233 -22.23 20.75 -4.42
CA PRO A 233 -22.17 22.08 -5.03
C PRO A 233 -21.00 22.94 -4.52
N PHE A 234 -20.28 22.47 -3.51
CA PHE A 234 -19.18 23.19 -2.88
C PHE A 234 -17.84 22.82 -3.54
N SER A 235 -16.97 23.80 -3.74
CA SER A 235 -15.64 23.57 -4.31
C SER A 235 -14.61 23.28 -3.22
N LEU A 236 -13.63 22.44 -3.55
CA LEU A 236 -12.45 22.22 -2.70
C LEU A 236 -11.44 23.37 -2.90
N ALA A 237 -10.65 23.65 -1.87
CA ALA A 237 -9.59 24.65 -1.95
C ALA A 237 -8.59 24.32 -3.07
N GLY A 238 -8.33 25.27 -3.97
CA GLY A 238 -7.48 25.09 -5.17
C GLY A 238 -8.21 24.53 -6.40
N HIS A 239 -9.52 24.32 -6.31
CA HIS A 239 -10.37 23.83 -7.39
C HIS A 239 -11.69 24.63 -7.51
N GLU A 240 -11.59 25.95 -7.37
CA GLU A 240 -12.73 26.86 -7.34
C GLU A 240 -13.59 26.76 -8.61
N GLY A 241 -14.91 26.71 -8.43
CA GLY A 241 -15.88 26.67 -9.53
C GLY A 241 -16.12 25.27 -10.12
N SER A 242 -15.39 24.25 -9.67
CA SER A 242 -15.58 22.87 -10.16
C SER A 242 -16.59 22.06 -9.35
N GLY A 243 -16.94 22.48 -8.14
CA GLY A 243 -17.68 21.64 -7.18
C GLY A 243 -16.80 20.51 -6.62
N ALA A 244 -17.41 19.52 -5.98
CA ALA A 244 -16.68 18.40 -5.40
C ALA A 244 -17.44 17.09 -5.59
N ILE A 245 -16.72 15.98 -5.49
CA ILE A 245 -17.24 14.62 -5.43
C ILE A 245 -16.94 14.11 -4.03
N GLN A 246 -17.99 13.73 -3.29
CA GLN A 246 -17.83 13.03 -2.02
C GLN A 246 -18.01 11.53 -2.26
N ILE A 247 -17.00 10.76 -1.88
CA ILE A 247 -17.04 9.31 -1.82
C ILE A 247 -17.32 8.91 -0.37
N THR A 248 -18.24 7.99 -0.17
CA THR A 248 -18.59 7.46 1.15
C THR A 248 -18.39 5.95 1.17
N TYR A 249 -17.50 5.51 2.06
CA TYR A 249 -17.28 4.10 2.35
C TYR A 249 -17.93 3.74 3.67
N HIS A 250 -18.55 2.57 3.75
CA HIS A 250 -19.09 2.00 4.98
C HIS A 250 -18.71 0.52 5.07
N ILE A 251 -17.83 0.16 5.99
CA ILE A 251 -17.43 -1.22 6.26
C ILE A 251 -17.80 -1.53 7.71
N PRO A 252 -18.68 -2.53 7.96
CA PRO A 252 -18.98 -2.98 9.32
C PRO A 252 -17.86 -3.85 9.89
N ALA A 253 -17.82 -3.96 11.22
CA ALA A 253 -17.02 -4.97 11.91
C ALA A 253 -17.52 -6.38 11.53
N GLY A 254 -16.66 -7.38 11.60
CA GLY A 254 -16.99 -8.73 11.15
C GLY A 254 -15.98 -9.78 11.62
N ILE A 255 -15.95 -10.90 10.90
CA ILE A 255 -15.05 -12.03 11.13
C ILE A 255 -14.07 -12.13 9.96
N GLN A 256 -12.80 -12.34 10.28
CA GLN A 256 -11.74 -12.48 9.31
C GLN A 256 -11.91 -13.76 8.48
N GLY A 257 -12.04 -13.60 7.16
CA GLY A 257 -11.95 -14.70 6.19
C GLY A 257 -10.54 -15.30 6.06
N PRO A 258 -10.38 -16.39 5.28
CA PRO A 258 -9.10 -17.08 5.06
C PRO A 258 -7.96 -16.21 4.52
N GLU A 259 -8.29 -15.12 3.83
CA GLU A 259 -7.35 -14.17 3.22
C GLU A 259 -6.79 -13.12 4.19
N HIS A 260 -7.25 -13.10 5.44
CA HIS A 260 -6.88 -12.11 6.45
C HIS A 260 -5.83 -12.66 7.43
N PRO A 261 -5.17 -11.79 8.22
CA PRO A 261 -4.07 -12.19 9.11
C PRO A 261 -4.42 -13.28 10.13
N HIS A 262 -5.62 -13.23 10.71
CA HIS A 262 -6.09 -14.18 11.73
C HIS A 262 -7.47 -14.74 11.36
N PRO A 263 -7.56 -15.71 10.42
CA PRO A 263 -8.83 -16.28 9.98
C PRO A 263 -9.69 -16.80 11.15
N GLY A 264 -10.99 -16.50 11.11
CA GLY A 264 -11.96 -16.85 12.16
C GLY A 264 -12.00 -15.90 13.35
N MET A 265 -11.03 -14.97 13.49
CA MET A 265 -11.04 -13.96 14.54
C MET A 265 -11.88 -12.73 14.15
N PRO A 266 -12.46 -12.01 15.13
CA PRO A 266 -13.14 -10.76 14.84
C PRO A 266 -12.16 -9.69 14.33
N TYR A 267 -12.67 -8.77 13.52
CA TYR A 267 -12.00 -7.52 13.20
C TYR A 267 -12.90 -6.31 13.53
N SER A 268 -12.29 -5.21 13.97
CA SER A 268 -13.00 -3.95 14.24
C SER A 268 -13.01 -3.04 13.00
N ALA A 269 -13.98 -2.12 12.91
CA ALA A 269 -14.05 -1.13 11.84
C ALA A 269 -14.28 0.27 12.43
N ARG A 270 -13.22 1.07 12.56
CA ARG A 270 -13.26 2.38 13.23
C ARG A 270 -13.49 3.53 12.25
N GLY A 271 -14.30 4.49 12.67
CA GLY A 271 -14.50 5.76 11.96
C GLY A 271 -15.29 5.64 10.65
N PHE A 272 -16.08 4.59 10.48
CA PHE A 272 -17.02 4.47 9.36
C PHE A 272 -18.38 5.12 9.71
N PRO A 273 -19.07 5.75 8.76
CA PRO A 273 -18.67 5.92 7.36
C PRO A 273 -17.45 6.85 7.21
N ARG A 274 -16.53 6.49 6.31
CA ARG A 274 -15.38 7.32 5.96
C ARG A 274 -15.70 8.09 4.69
N HIS A 275 -15.35 9.37 4.69
CA HIS A 275 -15.55 10.25 3.55
C HIS A 275 -14.21 10.55 2.86
N GLY A 276 -14.22 10.52 1.54
CA GLY A 276 -13.14 10.99 0.68
C GLY A 276 -13.65 12.06 -0.29
N TYR A 277 -12.79 13.01 -0.66
CA TYR A 277 -13.17 14.12 -1.53
C TYR A 277 -12.25 14.25 -2.74
N LEU A 278 -12.86 14.43 -3.92
CA LEU A 278 -12.19 14.75 -5.18
C LEU A 278 -12.79 16.05 -5.75
N PRO A 279 -12.04 16.87 -6.49
CA PRO A 279 -12.64 17.97 -7.24
C PRO A 279 -13.53 17.41 -8.36
N ASN A 280 -14.67 18.03 -8.66
CA ASN A 280 -15.52 17.57 -9.77
C ASN A 280 -15.05 18.12 -11.13
N THR A 281 -13.77 17.86 -11.42
CA THR A 281 -13.12 18.14 -12.71
C THR A 281 -13.04 16.86 -13.55
N GLU A 282 -12.58 16.96 -14.80
CA GLU A 282 -12.34 15.79 -15.65
C GLU A 282 -11.36 14.80 -14.98
N GLN A 283 -10.25 15.30 -14.44
CA GLN A 283 -9.28 14.46 -13.73
C GLN A 283 -9.87 13.84 -12.45
N GLY A 284 -10.69 14.58 -11.70
CA GLY A 284 -11.35 14.03 -10.52
C GLY A 284 -12.38 12.95 -10.85
N ARG A 285 -13.13 13.11 -11.94
CA ARG A 285 -14.04 12.05 -12.45
C ARG A 285 -13.27 10.82 -12.94
N ARG A 286 -12.13 11.01 -13.62
CA ARG A 286 -11.21 9.90 -13.96
C ARG A 286 -10.71 9.17 -12.72
N ALA A 287 -10.26 9.92 -11.70
CA ALA A 287 -9.85 9.34 -10.42
C ALA A 287 -10.98 8.55 -9.74
N LEU A 288 -12.22 9.05 -9.78
CA LEU A 288 -13.38 8.32 -9.26
C LEU A 288 -13.60 6.99 -10.01
N LYS A 289 -13.52 6.97 -11.35
CA LYS A 289 -13.64 5.72 -12.15
C LYS A 289 -12.62 4.66 -11.72
N LEU A 290 -11.37 5.07 -11.51
CA LEU A 290 -10.32 4.17 -11.05
C LEU A 290 -10.51 3.73 -9.60
N LEU A 291 -10.99 4.60 -8.71
CA LEU A 291 -11.31 4.23 -7.33
C LEU A 291 -12.47 3.23 -7.25
N VAL A 292 -13.47 3.35 -8.12
CA VAL A 292 -14.53 2.34 -8.26
C VAL A 292 -13.95 0.99 -8.67
N GLU A 293 -13.01 0.97 -9.62
CA GLU A 293 -12.34 -0.28 -10.01
C GLU A 293 -11.47 -0.85 -8.89
N ALA A 294 -10.72 -0.01 -8.18
CA ALA A 294 -9.94 -0.42 -7.02
C ALA A 294 -10.84 -0.97 -5.89
N TRP A 295 -12.04 -0.40 -5.69
CA TRP A 295 -13.04 -0.94 -4.77
C TRP A 295 -13.52 -2.33 -5.19
N ASN A 296 -13.87 -2.50 -6.47
CA ASN A 296 -14.29 -3.79 -7.02
C ASN A 296 -13.20 -4.86 -6.87
N ARG A 297 -11.92 -4.46 -7.00
CA ARG A 297 -10.76 -5.33 -6.78
C ARG A 297 -10.36 -5.49 -5.31
N ARG A 298 -11.16 -4.98 -4.37
CA ARG A 298 -10.92 -5.10 -2.91
C ARG A 298 -9.59 -4.45 -2.47
N LEU A 299 -9.19 -3.34 -3.09
CA LEU A 299 -7.88 -2.69 -2.89
C LEU A 299 -7.90 -1.44 -2.00
N ILE A 300 -9.04 -0.84 -1.68
CA ILE A 300 -9.09 0.44 -0.94
C ILE A 300 -8.74 0.25 0.54
N PHE A 301 -9.26 -0.82 1.14
CA PHE A 301 -9.00 -1.16 2.55
C PHE A 301 -8.40 -2.57 2.69
N THR A 302 -7.88 -2.84 3.88
CA THR A 302 -7.38 -4.14 4.31
C THR A 302 -7.66 -4.34 5.80
N ILE A 303 -7.48 -5.56 6.31
CA ILE A 303 -7.44 -5.83 7.75
C ILE A 303 -5.98 -5.90 8.19
N GLY A 304 -5.62 -5.11 9.19
CA GLY A 304 -4.28 -5.13 9.75
C GLY A 304 -4.17 -4.25 10.98
N GLN A 305 -2.96 -3.73 11.20
CA GLN A 305 -2.69 -2.82 12.31
C GLN A 305 -2.92 -1.36 11.89
N SER A 306 -3.73 -0.63 12.67
CA SER A 306 -3.88 0.82 12.54
C SER A 306 -2.57 1.54 12.82
N THR A 307 -2.08 2.34 11.87
CA THR A 307 -0.88 3.16 12.05
C THR A 307 -1.08 4.30 13.05
N THR A 308 -2.32 4.78 13.21
CA THR A 308 -2.66 5.90 14.11
C THR A 308 -2.84 5.43 15.55
N THR A 309 -3.47 4.28 15.77
CA THR A 309 -3.85 3.81 17.12
C THR A 309 -3.08 2.58 17.59
N GLY A 310 -2.40 1.87 16.69
CA GLY A 310 -1.73 0.59 16.99
C GLY A 310 -2.69 -0.59 17.16
N GLU A 311 -4.01 -0.39 17.03
CA GLU A 311 -5.04 -1.44 17.12
C GLU A 311 -4.80 -2.49 16.04
N GLN A 312 -4.67 -3.75 16.45
CA GLN A 312 -4.58 -4.92 15.56
C GLN A 312 -5.96 -5.35 15.09
N ASP A 313 -6.02 -6.18 14.05
CA ASP A 313 -7.26 -6.77 13.54
C ASP A 313 -8.34 -5.71 13.28
N THR A 314 -7.97 -4.62 12.62
CA THR A 314 -8.89 -3.51 12.31
C THR A 314 -8.82 -3.11 10.85
N VAL A 315 -9.91 -2.54 10.35
CA VAL A 315 -10.00 -2.04 8.97
C VAL A 315 -9.14 -0.77 8.80
N THR A 316 -8.13 -0.85 7.93
CA THR A 316 -7.20 0.25 7.62
C THR A 316 -7.20 0.58 6.14
N TRP A 317 -6.77 1.80 5.78
CA TRP A 317 -6.48 2.16 4.39
C TRP A 317 -5.35 1.28 3.83
N ASN A 318 -5.37 1.01 2.53
CA ASN A 318 -4.43 0.10 1.87
C ASN A 318 -3.67 0.81 0.72
N GLU A 319 -2.68 1.63 1.07
CA GLU A 319 -1.74 2.27 0.14
C GLU A 319 -2.33 3.18 -0.96
N ILE A 320 -3.66 3.40 -0.99
CA ILE A 320 -4.35 4.36 -1.86
C ILE A 320 -4.88 5.50 -1.00
N HIS A 321 -4.20 6.64 -1.03
CA HIS A 321 -4.51 7.76 -0.15
C HIS A 321 -5.78 8.49 -0.57
N HIS A 322 -6.57 8.86 0.42
CA HIS A 322 -7.79 9.65 0.25
C HIS A 322 -7.66 10.98 0.98
N LYS A 323 -8.24 12.03 0.40
CA LYS A 323 -8.45 13.31 1.10
C LYS A 323 -9.73 13.24 1.92
N THR A 324 -9.57 13.13 3.24
CA THR A 324 -10.67 12.94 4.19
C THR A 324 -11.12 14.24 4.85
N GLU A 325 -10.38 15.35 4.69
CA GLU A 325 -10.79 16.70 5.10
C GLU A 325 -11.28 17.51 3.90
N PHE A 326 -12.46 18.12 4.02
CA PHE A 326 -13.06 18.91 2.95
C PHE A 326 -12.44 20.31 2.82
N GLY A 327 -12.37 21.06 3.94
CA GLY A 327 -12.07 22.51 3.94
C GLY A 327 -10.76 22.92 4.60
N THR A 328 -10.01 21.97 5.15
CA THR A 328 -8.71 22.21 5.80
C THR A 328 -7.71 21.16 5.36
N ASN A 329 -6.43 21.37 5.65
CA ASN A 329 -5.38 20.37 5.48
C ASN A 329 -4.53 20.24 6.77
N HIS A 330 -5.17 20.33 7.94
CA HIS A 330 -4.43 20.36 9.21
C HIS A 330 -3.81 19.01 9.56
N THR A 331 -4.45 17.90 9.17
CA THR A 331 -3.90 16.55 9.38
C THR A 331 -3.02 16.06 8.23
N GLY A 332 -2.85 16.86 7.16
CA GLY A 332 -2.15 16.44 5.94
C GLY A 332 -3.02 15.64 4.95
N HIS A 333 -4.28 15.38 5.30
CA HIS A 333 -5.22 14.60 4.49
C HIS A 333 -6.34 15.45 3.86
N GLY A 334 -6.07 16.72 3.55
CA GLY A 334 -7.04 17.63 2.94
C GLY A 334 -6.48 18.49 1.81
N TYR A 335 -7.18 19.58 1.51
CA TYR A 335 -6.90 20.51 0.41
C TYR A 335 -6.52 21.91 0.96
N PRO A 336 -5.76 22.73 0.20
CA PRO A 336 -5.24 22.49 -1.15
C PRO A 336 -4.06 21.51 -1.16
N ASP A 337 -3.98 20.69 -2.21
CA ASP A 337 -2.85 19.83 -2.51
C ASP A 337 -2.74 19.64 -4.03
N PRO A 338 -1.90 20.43 -4.70
CA PRO A 338 -1.80 20.39 -6.17
C PRO A 338 -1.21 19.09 -6.71
N SER A 339 -0.54 18.28 -5.87
CA SER A 339 0.09 17.02 -6.26
C SER A 339 -0.79 15.80 -6.04
N TYR A 340 -1.93 15.97 -5.35
CA TYR A 340 -2.73 14.84 -4.88
C TYR A 340 -3.23 13.93 -6.01
N LEU A 341 -3.83 14.49 -7.07
CA LEU A 341 -4.39 13.66 -8.15
C LEU A 341 -3.30 12.88 -8.91
N GLU A 342 -2.12 13.50 -9.13
CA GLU A 342 -0.98 12.81 -9.73
C GLU A 342 -0.48 11.66 -8.86
N ASN A 343 -0.31 11.91 -7.56
CA ASN A 343 0.08 10.88 -6.59
C ASN A 343 -0.95 9.75 -6.53
N LEU A 344 -2.26 10.09 -6.51
CA LEU A 344 -3.34 9.11 -6.50
C LEU A 344 -3.31 8.22 -7.75
N PHE A 345 -3.07 8.79 -8.94
CA PHE A 345 -2.92 7.99 -10.16
C PHE A 345 -1.72 7.05 -10.10
N ALA A 346 -0.58 7.53 -9.58
CA ALA A 346 0.61 6.69 -9.40
C ALA A 346 0.37 5.54 -8.41
N GLU A 347 -0.35 5.81 -7.31
CA GLU A 347 -0.73 4.80 -6.32
C GLU A 347 -1.67 3.74 -6.91
N LEU A 348 -2.70 4.17 -7.63
CA LEU A 348 -3.63 3.27 -8.33
C LEU A 348 -2.91 2.40 -9.36
N GLN A 349 -2.02 3.01 -10.16
CA GLN A 349 -1.20 2.30 -11.14
C GLN A 349 -0.27 1.28 -10.45
N ALA A 350 0.33 1.63 -9.31
CA ALA A 350 1.16 0.71 -8.52
C ALA A 350 0.36 -0.48 -7.96
N GLN A 351 -0.97 -0.35 -7.84
CA GLN A 351 -1.88 -1.45 -7.51
C GLN A 351 -2.44 -2.18 -8.75
N GLY A 352 -2.01 -1.81 -9.96
CA GLY A 352 -2.47 -2.41 -11.22
C GLY A 352 -3.82 -1.88 -11.70
N VAL A 353 -4.26 -0.73 -11.20
CA VAL A 353 -5.51 -0.06 -11.60
C VAL A 353 -5.17 1.10 -12.55
N THR A 354 -5.38 0.87 -13.84
CA THR A 354 -5.17 1.83 -14.94
C THR A 354 -6.47 2.08 -15.71
N ASP A 355 -6.47 3.06 -16.63
CA ASP A 355 -7.63 3.35 -17.47
C ASP A 355 -8.06 2.14 -18.32
N GLU A 356 -7.12 1.35 -18.84
CA GLU A 356 -7.41 0.13 -19.58
C GLU A 356 -8.14 -0.89 -18.69
N SER A 357 -7.63 -1.07 -17.48
CA SER A 357 -8.16 -2.01 -16.51
C SER A 357 -9.58 -1.64 -16.04
N ALA A 358 -9.96 -0.37 -16.13
CA ALA A 358 -11.30 0.14 -15.84
C ALA A 358 -12.26 0.09 -17.04
N ARG A 359 -11.75 -0.19 -18.26
CA ARG A 359 -12.54 -0.39 -19.48
C ARG A 359 -12.96 -1.85 -19.67
N ASP A 360 -12.17 -2.83 -19.26
CA ASP A 360 -12.43 -4.26 -19.56
C ASP A 360 -13.73 -4.85 -18.95
N TYR A 361 -14.45 -4.07 -18.12
CA TYR A 361 -15.81 -4.40 -17.67
C TYR A 361 -16.93 -3.83 -18.56
N THR A 362 -16.61 -3.18 -19.69
CA THR A 362 -17.62 -2.63 -20.63
C THR A 362 -18.16 -3.67 -21.61
N ASP A 363 -17.47 -4.80 -21.80
CA ASP A 363 -17.74 -5.75 -22.90
C ASP A 363 -18.08 -7.18 -22.43
N ALA A 364 -18.39 -7.39 -21.15
CA ALA A 364 -18.77 -8.70 -20.59
C ALA A 364 -20.24 -8.75 -20.14
#